data_AF-A0A4Q8AG01-F1
#
_entry.id   AF-A0A4Q8AG01-F1
#
_cell.length_a   1.000
_cell.length_b   1.000
_cell.length_c   1.000
_cell.angle_alpha   90.00
_cell.angle_beta   90.00
_cell.angle_gamma   90.00
#
_symmetry.space_group_name_H-M   'P 1'
#
loop_
_entity.id
_entity.type
_entity.pdbx_description
1 polymer ?
#
loop_
_entity_poly.entity_id
_entity_poly.type
_entity_poly.pdbx_seq_one_letter_code
_entity_poly.pdbx_strand_id
1 'polypeptide(L)'
;MEISTLSRRAVLRTLGLAAGSAALVSASGAAALATGTTPPSSVTSAAAAGAERGPVVFVVGDSTASAYEHDVRPRTGWGQSLALLTGKKASVFDYAWSGASSKSFADAGKLDTVLDLMRSGDYLLISFGHNDSKTSDPDRGTDPDTTYKEYLSRYIDGARAKGGHPVLVTSVERRRFDAAGNARATHGEYPRAVRELAAATGTPLVDLAESSRALWQRLGPDGTLSHFLHLAPGEHPQFPDGSEDNTHFHAVGALAVARLVAAELVKKGIVPGSWFTRLDAQIDPLAETYWPPERPVDEVRTIDVGPGGDFASVQAAVDSVASRSSQRTVIRIAPGTYREIVRVGSDKERITFLGLGEKPQDTVLVYDNASGTPHPDGGTYGTTGSTSIRVDAAYFHAENLTFANDFDEAAHPEITSRQAVALRLAGDYSVLRNVRCLGNQDTLYVNSPSTGVQARFLFESCHVVGDVDFIFGRGTAVFDACRIVSLDRGESNNGYVTANSVDQSIKHGYLFDGCEFASPAARRTVHLGRPWHPGGDPDAIAQVLVRDSFLGDHIKASPWTDMSGFSWKTARFAEHHNRGPGSFVTADRPQMSVAKAAEYTPAAYLAGSDGWAPQLARTSADSVALLNYA
;
A
#
# COMPACT_ATOMS: atom_id res chain seq x y z
N MET A 1 -18.37 0.71 23.11
CA MET A 1 -18.55 2.13 23.47
C MET A 1 -19.65 2.65 22.57
N GLU A 2 -20.78 3.05 23.16
CA GLU A 2 -22.04 3.31 22.47
C GLU A 2 -21.96 4.51 21.51
N ILE A 3 -22.69 4.42 20.39
CA ILE A 3 -22.81 5.43 19.33
C ILE A 3 -23.44 6.76 19.84
N SER A 4 -23.94 6.79 21.09
CA SER A 4 -24.71 7.89 21.67
C SER A 4 -23.91 9.15 22.06
N THR A 5 -22.60 9.23 21.80
CA THR A 5 -21.77 10.37 22.28
C THR A 5 -20.98 11.16 21.24
N LEU A 6 -21.14 10.96 19.93
CA LEU A 6 -20.32 11.66 18.90
C LEU A 6 -20.95 13.01 18.42
N SER A 7 -20.80 14.09 19.19
CA SER A 7 -21.12 15.47 18.75
C SER A 7 -19.86 16.24 18.30
N ARG A 8 -19.99 17.47 17.78
CA ARG A 8 -18.83 18.37 17.52
C ARG A 8 -17.87 18.48 18.71
N ARG A 9 -18.42 18.60 19.93
CA ARG A 9 -17.65 18.61 21.18
C ARG A 9 -16.99 17.26 21.51
N ALA A 10 -17.51 16.17 20.94
CA ALA A 10 -16.96 14.85 21.15
C ALA A 10 -15.67 14.63 20.37
N VAL A 11 -15.48 15.23 19.18
CA VAL A 11 -14.20 15.14 18.43
C VAL A 11 -13.04 15.58 19.32
N LEU A 12 -13.17 16.76 19.94
CA LEU A 12 -12.24 17.29 20.96
C LEU A 12 -12.04 16.34 22.14
N ARG A 13 -13.12 15.74 22.68
CA ARG A 13 -13.06 14.80 23.80
C ARG A 13 -12.46 13.43 23.43
N THR A 14 -12.71 12.91 22.24
CA THR A 14 -12.11 11.65 21.73
C THR A 14 -10.61 11.77 21.50
N LEU A 15 -10.10 12.99 21.36
CA LEU A 15 -8.67 13.28 21.31
C LEU A 15 -8.03 13.39 22.71
N GLY A 16 -8.80 13.22 23.80
CA GLY A 16 -8.30 13.38 25.16
C GLY A 16 -7.98 14.83 25.56
N LEU A 17 -8.32 15.80 24.69
CA LEU A 17 -8.00 17.21 24.86
C LEU A 17 -9.15 17.91 25.61
N ALA A 18 -9.05 17.98 26.93
CA ALA A 18 -9.72 19.04 27.67
C ALA A 18 -8.95 20.34 27.43
N ALA A 19 -9.62 21.39 26.96
CA ALA A 19 -9.03 22.71 26.79
C ALA A 19 -8.37 23.17 28.09
N GLY A 20 -7.05 23.27 28.07
CA GLY A 20 -6.24 23.68 29.22
C GLY A 20 -4.83 23.99 28.75
N SER A 21 -4.53 25.28 28.59
CA SER A 21 -3.20 25.78 28.31
C SER A 21 -2.20 25.26 29.34
N ALA A 22 -1.17 24.54 28.89
CA ALA A 22 0.07 24.39 29.64
C ALA A 22 1.23 24.72 28.69
N ALA A 23 1.67 25.96 28.77
CA ALA A 23 2.93 26.41 28.22
C ALA A 23 4.07 25.58 28.82
N LEU A 24 4.95 25.06 27.98
CA LEU A 24 6.26 24.55 28.39
C LEU A 24 7.11 25.74 28.84
N VAL A 25 7.05 26.07 30.13
CA VAL A 25 8.04 26.95 30.77
C VAL A 25 9.25 26.11 31.14
N SER A 26 10.40 26.48 30.59
CA SER A 26 11.70 26.00 31.01
C SER A 26 12.01 26.46 32.44
N ALA A 27 12.34 25.53 33.33
CA ALA A 27 12.96 25.85 34.60
C ALA A 27 14.01 24.79 34.98
N SER A 28 15.22 25.29 35.14
CA SER A 28 16.38 24.67 35.74
C SER A 28 16.20 24.51 37.26
N GLY A 29 16.85 23.49 37.84
CA GLY A 29 17.40 23.59 39.18
C GLY A 29 16.87 22.63 40.27
N ALA A 30 17.79 21.75 40.67
CA ALA A 30 18.07 21.28 42.03
C ALA A 30 17.21 20.17 42.68
N ALA A 31 17.99 19.20 43.17
CA ALA A 31 17.65 17.98 43.89
C ALA A 31 16.92 18.18 45.23
N ALA A 32 16.11 17.19 45.59
CA ALA A 32 15.93 16.76 46.99
C ALA A 32 15.55 15.28 47.03
N LEU A 33 16.30 14.53 47.85
CA LEU A 33 16.07 13.13 48.22
C LEU A 33 14.80 12.99 49.06
N ALA A 34 13.99 11.97 48.78
CA ALA A 34 13.12 11.35 49.79
C ALA A 34 12.92 9.86 49.48
N THR A 35 13.39 9.04 50.41
CA THR A 35 13.29 7.59 50.47
C THR A 35 11.86 7.14 50.80
N GLY A 36 11.29 6.27 49.99
CA GLY A 36 10.01 5.60 50.29
C GLY A 36 9.90 4.29 49.51
N THR A 37 10.18 3.18 50.19
CA THR A 37 10.12 1.81 49.66
C THR A 37 8.69 1.25 49.71
N THR A 38 8.15 0.85 48.56
CA THR A 38 7.04 -0.09 48.44
C THR A 38 7.34 -1.10 47.33
N PRO A 39 7.09 -2.41 47.52
CA PRO A 39 7.53 -3.44 46.58
C PRO A 39 6.62 -3.47 45.33
N PRO A 40 7.15 -3.85 44.15
CA PRO A 40 6.35 -3.96 42.95
C PRO A 40 5.53 -5.27 42.97
N SER A 41 4.21 -5.13 42.78
CA SER A 41 3.35 -6.24 42.38
C SER A 41 3.75 -6.67 40.96
N SER A 42 4.17 -7.93 40.83
CA SER A 42 4.50 -8.56 39.57
C SER A 42 3.26 -8.69 38.68
N VAL A 43 3.11 -7.76 37.73
CA VAL A 43 2.23 -7.96 36.57
C VAL A 43 3.09 -8.62 35.51
N THR A 44 2.99 -9.94 35.39
CA THR A 44 3.49 -10.68 34.23
C THR A 44 2.82 -10.12 32.98
N SER A 45 3.58 -9.45 32.12
CA SER A 45 3.14 -9.13 30.77
C SER A 45 2.99 -10.45 30.03
N ALA A 46 1.76 -10.79 29.68
CA ALA A 46 1.53 -11.74 28.62
C ALA A 46 1.97 -11.04 27.33
N ALA A 47 3.20 -11.33 26.90
CA ALA A 47 3.65 -11.01 25.55
C ALA A 47 2.57 -11.50 24.57
N ALA A 48 2.11 -10.61 23.70
CA ALA A 48 1.18 -10.95 22.64
C ALA A 48 1.77 -12.12 21.84
N ALA A 49 1.17 -13.30 21.99
CA ALA A 49 1.51 -14.45 21.18
C ALA A 49 1.18 -14.09 19.73
N GLY A 50 2.21 -13.85 18.91
CA GLY A 50 2.07 -13.55 17.50
C GLY A 50 1.22 -14.64 16.84
N ALA A 51 0.21 -14.24 16.06
CA ALA A 51 -0.66 -15.16 15.35
C ALA A 51 0.17 -16.22 14.61
N GLU A 52 -0.21 -17.50 14.72
CA GLU A 52 0.43 -18.58 13.96
C GLU A 52 0.27 -18.29 12.46
N ARG A 53 1.38 -17.90 11.81
CA ARG A 53 1.42 -17.80 10.36
C ARG A 53 1.57 -19.21 9.78
N GLY A 54 0.84 -19.50 8.70
CA GLY A 54 1.07 -20.72 7.92
C GLY A 54 2.48 -20.75 7.32
N PRO A 55 2.95 -21.91 6.83
CA PRO A 55 4.26 -22.03 6.20
C PRO A 55 4.43 -21.08 5.02
N VAL A 56 5.64 -20.53 4.91
CA VAL A 56 6.02 -19.57 3.87
C VAL A 56 7.01 -20.23 2.91
N VAL A 57 6.85 -19.94 1.61
CA VAL A 57 7.85 -20.24 0.58
C VAL A 57 8.67 -18.99 0.32
N PHE A 58 9.88 -18.92 0.87
CA PHE A 58 10.84 -17.89 0.55
C PHE A 58 11.52 -18.18 -0.78
N VAL A 59 11.70 -17.17 -1.63
CA VAL A 59 12.48 -17.24 -2.86
C VAL A 59 13.71 -16.36 -2.70
N VAL A 60 14.90 -16.91 -2.95
CA VAL A 60 16.15 -16.17 -3.09
C VAL A 60 16.78 -16.51 -4.43
N GLY A 61 17.35 -15.51 -5.08
CA GLY A 61 17.87 -15.70 -6.43
C GLY A 61 18.28 -14.41 -7.11
N ASP A 62 18.50 -14.53 -8.42
CA ASP A 62 18.90 -13.43 -9.30
C ASP A 62 17.71 -12.68 -9.93
N SER A 63 18.00 -11.87 -10.95
CA SER A 63 17.04 -10.99 -11.62
C SER A 63 15.90 -11.71 -12.32
N THR A 64 16.02 -13.00 -12.61
CA THR A 64 14.94 -13.77 -13.24
C THR A 64 13.87 -14.23 -12.25
N ALA A 65 14.23 -14.33 -10.96
CA ALA A 65 13.33 -14.64 -9.86
C ALA A 65 12.72 -13.38 -9.23
N SER A 66 13.52 -12.31 -9.12
CA SER A 66 13.25 -11.04 -8.40
C SER A 66 11.86 -10.44 -8.58
N ALA A 67 11.30 -9.94 -7.49
CA ALA A 67 10.21 -8.98 -7.51
C ALA A 67 10.66 -7.63 -8.10
N TYR A 68 9.76 -6.98 -8.82
CA TYR A 68 9.98 -5.70 -9.48
C TYR A 68 8.89 -4.69 -9.12
N GLU A 69 9.30 -3.42 -9.07
CA GLU A 69 8.45 -2.31 -8.71
C GLU A 69 7.44 -1.94 -9.81
N HIS A 70 6.39 -1.22 -9.43
CA HIS A 70 5.41 -0.66 -10.36
C HIS A 70 6.03 0.16 -11.50
N ASP A 71 7.08 0.93 -11.21
CA ASP A 71 7.75 1.84 -12.15
C ASP A 71 8.45 1.08 -13.32
N VAL A 72 8.66 -0.23 -13.20
CA VAL A 72 9.30 -1.06 -14.23
C VAL A 72 8.43 -2.22 -14.70
N ARG A 73 7.13 -2.21 -14.41
CA ARG A 73 6.17 -3.16 -15.00
C ARG A 73 6.14 -2.99 -16.53
N PRO A 74 6.01 -4.04 -17.35
CA PRO A 74 5.58 -5.39 -17.01
C PRO A 74 6.73 -6.36 -16.69
N ARG A 75 7.95 -5.86 -16.46
CA ARG A 75 9.08 -6.71 -16.07
C ARG A 75 8.77 -7.42 -14.76
N THR A 76 8.80 -8.74 -14.76
CA THR A 76 8.38 -9.56 -13.61
C THR A 76 9.35 -10.73 -13.43
N GLY A 77 9.64 -11.10 -12.18
CA GLY A 77 10.35 -12.34 -11.88
C GLY A 77 9.39 -13.51 -11.64
N TRP A 78 9.86 -14.73 -11.88
CA TRP A 78 9.02 -15.91 -11.63
C TRP A 78 8.72 -16.10 -10.13
N GLY A 79 9.58 -15.59 -9.22
CA GLY A 79 9.34 -15.59 -7.78
C GLY A 79 8.13 -14.73 -7.42
N GLN A 80 8.07 -13.52 -7.97
CA GLN A 80 6.91 -12.62 -7.84
C GLN A 80 5.62 -13.26 -8.36
N SER A 81 5.65 -13.88 -9.54
CA SER A 81 4.47 -14.56 -10.11
C SER A 81 4.08 -15.86 -9.39
N LEU A 82 4.97 -16.46 -8.60
CA LEU A 82 4.68 -17.70 -7.89
C LEU A 82 3.56 -17.51 -6.87
N ALA A 83 3.45 -16.32 -6.26
CA ALA A 83 2.37 -15.96 -5.34
C ALA A 83 0.98 -16.11 -5.97
N LEU A 84 0.82 -15.79 -7.26
CA LEU A 84 -0.45 -15.89 -7.99
C LEU A 84 -0.99 -17.31 -8.11
N LEU A 85 -0.11 -18.32 -7.97
CA LEU A 85 -0.45 -19.72 -8.08
C LEU A 85 -0.92 -20.32 -6.74
N THR A 86 -0.72 -19.59 -5.64
CA THR A 86 -1.01 -20.06 -4.28
C THR A 86 -2.50 -20.02 -3.96
N GLY A 87 -2.91 -20.88 -3.02
CA GLY A 87 -4.19 -20.77 -2.32
C GLY A 87 -4.00 -20.18 -0.91
N LYS A 88 -5.09 -20.06 -0.13
CA LYS A 88 -5.07 -19.47 1.23
C LYS A 88 -4.19 -20.18 2.28
N LYS A 89 -3.58 -21.32 1.92
CA LYS A 89 -2.78 -22.15 2.83
C LYS A 89 -1.27 -21.93 2.71
N ALA A 90 -0.83 -21.12 1.76
CA ALA A 90 0.58 -20.84 1.54
C ALA A 90 0.75 -19.36 1.17
N SER A 91 1.89 -18.82 1.56
CA SER A 91 2.35 -17.49 1.13
C SER A 91 3.72 -17.64 0.49
N VAL A 92 4.01 -16.80 -0.50
CA VAL A 92 5.33 -16.73 -1.14
C VAL A 92 5.91 -15.38 -0.80
N PHE A 93 7.15 -15.35 -0.31
CA PHE A 93 7.91 -14.10 -0.14
C PHE A 93 9.15 -14.13 -1.00
N ASP A 94 9.23 -13.20 -1.95
CA ASP A 94 10.28 -13.14 -2.94
C ASP A 94 11.37 -12.13 -2.53
N TYR A 95 12.48 -12.65 -2.05
CA TYR A 95 13.69 -11.91 -1.71
C TYR A 95 14.78 -12.05 -2.77
N ALA A 96 14.46 -12.53 -3.97
CA ALA A 96 15.44 -12.52 -5.03
C ALA A 96 15.85 -11.08 -5.39
N TRP A 97 17.13 -10.90 -5.72
CA TRP A 97 17.73 -9.59 -5.91
C TRP A 97 18.31 -9.47 -7.32
N SER A 98 17.72 -8.56 -8.09
CA SER A 98 18.16 -8.28 -9.45
C SER A 98 19.65 -7.90 -9.52
N GLY A 99 20.42 -8.65 -10.31
CA GLY A 99 21.86 -8.46 -10.46
C GLY A 99 22.73 -9.24 -9.46
N ALA A 100 22.13 -9.96 -8.52
CA ALA A 100 22.87 -10.74 -7.53
C ALA A 100 23.33 -12.10 -8.06
N SER A 101 24.47 -12.55 -7.54
CA SER A 101 24.97 -13.94 -7.60
C SER A 101 24.78 -14.62 -6.24
N SER A 102 25.00 -15.93 -6.17
CA SER A 102 24.98 -16.64 -4.87
C SER A 102 25.95 -16.05 -3.86
N LYS A 103 27.10 -15.55 -4.36
CA LYS A 103 28.13 -14.85 -3.61
C LYS A 103 27.69 -13.47 -3.15
N SER A 104 27.40 -12.58 -4.10
CA SER A 104 27.14 -11.16 -3.79
C SER A 104 25.89 -10.97 -2.94
N PHE A 105 24.90 -11.87 -3.04
CA PHE A 105 23.71 -11.85 -2.18
C PHE A 105 24.06 -12.16 -0.72
N ALA A 106 24.88 -13.21 -0.50
CA ALA A 106 25.32 -13.59 0.83
C ALA A 106 26.29 -12.56 1.43
N ASP A 107 27.27 -12.09 0.65
CA ASP A 107 28.26 -11.10 1.10
C ASP A 107 27.62 -9.75 1.45
N ALA A 108 26.47 -9.41 0.84
CA ALA A 108 25.67 -8.23 1.19
C ALA A 108 24.76 -8.42 2.41
N GLY A 109 24.83 -9.54 3.12
CA GLY A 109 24.02 -9.84 4.31
C GLY A 109 22.55 -10.16 4.03
N LYS A 110 22.13 -10.25 2.76
CA LYS A 110 20.73 -10.50 2.39
C LYS A 110 20.28 -11.92 2.73
N LEU A 111 21.20 -12.89 2.74
CA LEU A 111 20.92 -14.25 3.22
C LEU A 111 20.54 -14.22 4.71
N ASP A 112 21.32 -13.53 5.55
CA ASP A 112 21.06 -13.46 6.98
C ASP A 112 19.70 -12.80 7.26
N THR A 113 19.37 -11.73 6.52
CA THR A 113 18.03 -11.12 6.58
C THR A 113 16.92 -12.15 6.35
N VAL A 114 17.02 -12.96 5.29
CA VAL A 114 15.99 -13.99 5.00
C VAL A 114 15.96 -15.06 6.09
N LEU A 115 17.11 -15.55 6.54
CA LEU A 115 17.19 -16.59 7.57
C LEU A 115 16.63 -16.14 8.92
N ASP A 116 16.75 -14.86 9.27
CA ASP A 116 16.15 -14.30 10.48
C ASP A 116 14.63 -14.17 10.42
N LEU A 117 14.08 -14.12 9.21
CA LEU A 117 12.64 -14.11 8.96
C LEU A 117 12.02 -15.52 8.91
N MET A 118 12.84 -16.55 8.69
CA MET A 118 12.39 -17.94 8.57
C MET A 118 11.97 -18.52 9.93
N ARG A 119 10.92 -19.33 9.91
CA ARG A 119 10.45 -20.19 11.01
C ARG A 119 10.56 -21.66 10.61
N SER A 120 10.54 -22.56 11.59
CA SER A 120 10.54 -23.98 11.30
C SER A 120 9.31 -24.37 10.45
N GLY A 121 9.53 -25.20 9.43
CA GLY A 121 8.51 -25.60 8.45
C GLY A 121 8.42 -24.69 7.21
N ASP A 122 9.11 -23.54 7.19
CA ASP A 122 9.20 -22.69 6.00
C ASP A 122 10.12 -23.32 4.95
N TYR A 123 9.92 -22.92 3.69
CA TYR A 123 10.70 -23.40 2.55
C TYR A 123 11.59 -22.29 2.01
N LEU A 124 12.79 -22.63 1.52
CA LEU A 124 13.71 -21.70 0.87
C LEU A 124 14.06 -22.21 -0.54
N LEU A 125 13.48 -21.59 -1.57
CA LEU A 125 13.84 -21.84 -2.96
C LEU A 125 15.09 -21.02 -3.32
N ILE A 126 16.16 -21.69 -3.73
CA ILE A 126 17.47 -21.08 -4.00
C ILE A 126 17.77 -21.17 -5.50
N SER A 127 17.75 -20.03 -6.19
CA SER A 127 17.86 -19.94 -7.66
C SER A 127 18.90 -18.92 -8.13
N PHE A 128 20.16 -19.35 -8.20
CA PHE A 128 21.29 -18.55 -8.69
C PHE A 128 21.96 -19.19 -9.93
N GLY A 129 22.92 -18.49 -10.52
CA GLY A 129 23.68 -18.96 -11.69
C GLY A 129 23.85 -17.92 -12.81
N HIS A 130 22.92 -16.98 -13.01
CA HIS A 130 23.04 -16.00 -14.13
C HIS A 130 24.21 -15.04 -13.96
N ASN A 131 24.43 -14.57 -12.73
CA ASN A 131 25.48 -13.60 -12.41
C ASN A 131 26.74 -14.30 -11.87
N ASP A 132 26.60 -15.48 -11.28
CA ASP A 132 27.70 -16.35 -10.88
C ASP A 132 28.63 -16.67 -12.06
N SER A 133 28.07 -16.88 -13.25
CA SER A 133 28.83 -17.14 -14.47
C SER A 133 29.68 -15.96 -14.97
N LYS A 134 29.60 -14.78 -14.33
CA LYS A 134 30.40 -13.60 -14.69
C LYS A 134 31.76 -13.65 -13.98
N THR A 135 32.57 -14.65 -14.29
CA THR A 135 33.86 -14.92 -13.60
C THR A 135 34.89 -13.79 -13.71
N SER A 136 34.73 -12.85 -14.65
CA SER A 136 35.55 -11.64 -14.74
C SER A 136 35.19 -10.55 -13.73
N ASP A 137 34.01 -10.63 -13.11
CA ASP A 137 33.54 -9.72 -12.06
C ASP A 137 33.84 -10.38 -10.71
N PRO A 138 34.88 -9.95 -9.96
CA PRO A 138 35.29 -10.63 -8.73
C PRO A 138 34.25 -10.53 -7.61
N ASP A 139 33.32 -9.57 -7.67
CA ASP A 139 32.28 -9.38 -6.66
C ASP A 139 31.11 -10.34 -6.87
N ARG A 140 30.94 -10.89 -8.08
CA ARG A 140 29.81 -11.77 -8.45
C ARG A 140 30.21 -13.15 -8.92
N GLY A 141 31.34 -13.25 -9.60
CA GLY A 141 31.83 -14.46 -10.22
C GLY A 141 32.11 -15.55 -9.19
N THR A 142 31.66 -16.76 -9.49
CA THR A 142 32.02 -17.96 -8.73
C THR A 142 32.59 -19.02 -9.68
N ASP A 143 33.14 -20.09 -9.12
CA ASP A 143 33.58 -21.26 -9.86
C ASP A 143 32.57 -22.40 -9.62
N PRO A 144 32.01 -23.03 -10.68
CA PRO A 144 30.90 -23.97 -10.54
C PRO A 144 31.28 -25.24 -9.77
N ASP A 145 32.55 -25.64 -9.78
CA ASP A 145 33.00 -26.86 -9.10
C ASP A 145 33.43 -26.62 -7.66
N THR A 146 33.67 -25.36 -7.28
CA THR A 146 34.14 -24.97 -5.94
C THR A 146 33.25 -23.89 -5.30
N THR A 147 33.60 -22.61 -5.44
CA THR A 147 33.02 -21.50 -4.68
C THR A 147 31.51 -21.35 -4.87
N TYR A 148 30.97 -21.70 -6.05
CA TYR A 148 29.53 -21.69 -6.27
C TYR A 148 28.80 -22.68 -5.35
N LYS A 149 29.31 -23.92 -5.26
CA LYS A 149 28.76 -24.96 -4.38
C LYS A 149 28.96 -24.60 -2.91
N GLU A 150 30.09 -23.97 -2.56
CA GLU A 150 30.35 -23.48 -1.20
C GLU A 150 29.31 -22.43 -0.79
N TYR A 151 29.04 -21.44 -1.64
CA TYR A 151 28.03 -20.43 -1.35
C TYR A 151 26.64 -21.05 -1.24
N LEU A 152 26.20 -21.86 -2.22
CA LEU A 152 24.90 -22.54 -2.16
C LEU A 152 24.73 -23.40 -0.91
N SER A 153 25.81 -24.03 -0.42
CA SER A 153 25.78 -24.82 0.83
C SER A 153 25.43 -23.95 2.04
N ARG A 154 25.87 -22.68 2.09
CA ARG A 154 25.50 -21.75 3.18
C ARG A 154 23.98 -21.53 3.25
N TYR A 155 23.30 -21.40 2.11
CA TYR A 155 21.85 -21.25 2.07
C TYR A 155 21.14 -22.51 2.58
N ILE A 156 21.62 -23.68 2.14
CA ILE A 156 21.07 -24.98 2.56
C ILE A 156 21.22 -25.16 4.07
N ASP A 157 22.42 -24.95 4.59
CA ASP A 157 22.75 -25.17 6.00
C ASP A 157 22.04 -24.15 6.88
N GLY A 158 22.00 -22.88 6.46
CA GLY A 158 21.27 -21.82 7.16
C GLY A 158 19.76 -22.11 7.28
N ALA A 159 19.12 -22.52 6.18
CA ALA A 159 17.71 -22.88 6.19
C ALA A 159 17.44 -24.08 7.11
N ARG A 160 18.28 -25.13 7.03
CA ARG A 160 18.16 -26.32 7.90
C ARG A 160 18.36 -25.97 9.37
N ALA A 161 19.29 -25.07 9.69
CA ALA A 161 19.53 -24.61 11.06
C ALA A 161 18.31 -23.88 11.67
N LYS A 162 17.51 -23.20 10.84
CA LYS A 162 16.23 -22.58 11.24
C LYS A 162 15.05 -23.58 11.26
N GLY A 163 15.31 -24.86 10.99
CA GLY A 163 14.28 -25.90 10.87
C GLY A 163 13.43 -25.77 9.60
N GLY A 164 13.93 -25.06 8.58
CA GLY A 164 13.30 -24.89 7.28
C GLY A 164 13.75 -25.95 6.24
N HIS A 165 13.09 -25.94 5.10
CA HIS A 165 13.26 -26.90 4.02
C HIS A 165 13.88 -26.23 2.79
N PRO A 166 15.21 -26.32 2.60
CA PRO A 166 15.85 -25.78 1.40
C PRO A 166 15.48 -26.60 0.17
N VAL A 167 15.35 -25.91 -0.97
CA VAL A 167 15.14 -26.50 -2.30
C VAL A 167 16.05 -25.79 -3.27
N LEU A 168 16.87 -26.55 -3.98
CA LEU A 168 17.71 -26.01 -5.05
C LEU A 168 16.89 -25.89 -6.34
N VAL A 169 17.03 -24.77 -7.03
CA VAL A 169 16.39 -24.51 -8.32
C VAL A 169 17.50 -24.14 -9.31
N THR A 170 17.63 -24.88 -10.42
CA THR A 170 18.60 -24.50 -11.45
C THR A 170 18.20 -23.16 -12.10
N SER A 171 19.16 -22.40 -12.63
CA SER A 171 18.85 -21.16 -13.35
C SER A 171 17.92 -21.41 -14.55
N VAL A 172 16.89 -20.59 -14.70
CA VAL A 172 16.02 -20.60 -15.90
C VAL A 172 16.83 -20.25 -17.16
N GLU A 173 16.56 -20.91 -18.30
CA GLU A 173 17.27 -20.64 -19.54
C GLU A 173 16.92 -19.29 -20.16
N ARG A 174 17.93 -18.58 -20.70
CA ARG A 174 17.72 -17.34 -21.45
C ARG A 174 17.11 -17.64 -22.83
N ARG A 175 16.49 -16.64 -23.45
CA ARG A 175 15.97 -16.72 -24.82
C ARG A 175 17.15 -16.79 -25.83
N ARG A 176 17.60 -18.00 -26.13
CA ARG A 176 18.66 -18.27 -27.13
C ARG A 176 18.29 -19.46 -27.99
N PHE A 177 18.36 -19.25 -29.30
CA PHE A 177 18.07 -20.27 -30.32
C PHE A 177 19.24 -20.38 -31.30
N ASP A 178 19.46 -21.57 -31.85
CA ASP A 178 20.33 -21.73 -33.02
C ASP A 178 19.62 -21.32 -34.33
N ALA A 179 20.36 -21.37 -35.45
CA ALA A 179 19.82 -21.05 -36.77
C ALA A 179 18.69 -22.00 -37.24
N ALA A 180 18.57 -23.19 -36.63
CA ALA A 180 17.50 -24.13 -36.91
C ALA A 180 16.29 -23.95 -35.96
N GLY A 181 16.33 -22.96 -35.06
CA GLY A 181 15.26 -22.68 -34.10
C GLY A 181 15.29 -23.58 -32.85
N ASN A 182 16.40 -24.27 -32.57
CA ASN A 182 16.52 -25.09 -31.36
C ASN A 182 16.93 -24.25 -30.15
N ALA A 183 16.23 -24.41 -29.03
CA ALA A 183 16.54 -23.71 -27.78
C ALA A 183 17.86 -24.21 -27.18
N ARG A 184 18.75 -23.28 -26.81
CA ARG A 184 20.10 -23.58 -26.30
C ARG A 184 20.16 -23.55 -24.77
N ALA A 185 21.10 -24.30 -24.23
CA ALA A 185 21.56 -24.09 -22.86
C ALA A 185 22.45 -22.83 -22.78
N THR A 186 22.32 -22.05 -21.72
CA THR A 186 22.88 -20.70 -21.63
C THR A 186 23.71 -20.44 -20.36
N HIS A 187 23.86 -21.44 -19.50
CA HIS A 187 24.55 -21.32 -18.20
C HIS A 187 25.74 -22.27 -18.03
N GLY A 188 26.19 -22.93 -19.09
CA GLY A 188 27.36 -23.82 -19.03
C GLY A 188 27.26 -24.88 -17.92
N GLU A 189 28.28 -24.94 -17.06
CA GLU A 189 28.41 -25.95 -16.01
C GLU A 189 27.57 -25.68 -14.75
N TYR A 190 26.97 -24.50 -14.60
CA TYR A 190 26.27 -24.12 -13.36
C TYR A 190 25.05 -25.02 -13.05
N PRO A 191 24.18 -25.37 -14.02
CA PRO A 191 23.11 -26.34 -13.76
C PRO A 191 23.63 -27.72 -13.35
N ARG A 192 24.78 -28.18 -13.89
CA ARG A 192 25.42 -29.43 -13.43
C ARG A 192 25.83 -29.32 -11.97
N ALA A 193 26.50 -28.23 -11.59
CA ALA A 193 26.94 -28.00 -10.22
C ALA A 193 25.79 -28.04 -9.20
N VAL A 194 24.64 -27.44 -9.53
CA VAL A 194 23.43 -27.49 -8.69
C VAL A 194 22.91 -28.93 -8.55
N ARG A 195 22.83 -29.69 -9.65
CA ARG A 195 22.38 -31.11 -9.62
C ARG A 195 23.29 -31.98 -8.76
N GLU A 196 24.60 -31.82 -8.92
CA GLU A 196 25.58 -32.55 -8.12
C GLU A 196 25.48 -32.21 -6.63
N LEU A 197 25.34 -30.92 -6.30
CA LEU A 197 25.17 -30.48 -4.91
C LEU A 197 23.87 -31.00 -4.29
N ALA A 198 22.77 -30.97 -5.05
CA ALA A 198 21.48 -31.51 -4.61
C ALA A 198 21.60 -33.01 -4.27
N ALA A 199 22.23 -33.79 -5.15
CA ALA A 199 22.47 -35.21 -4.93
C ALA A 199 23.39 -35.47 -3.72
N ALA A 200 24.48 -34.71 -3.59
CA ALA A 200 25.45 -34.87 -2.51
C ALA A 200 24.86 -34.53 -1.12
N THR A 201 23.97 -33.55 -1.05
CA THR A 201 23.39 -33.05 0.21
C THR A 201 22.01 -33.62 0.54
N GLY A 202 21.42 -34.39 -0.38
CA GLY A 202 20.02 -34.85 -0.28
C GLY A 202 18.99 -33.71 -0.32
N THR A 203 19.37 -32.55 -0.86
CA THR A 203 18.48 -31.38 -0.97
C THR A 203 17.55 -31.57 -2.18
N PRO A 204 16.23 -31.39 -2.04
CA PRO A 204 15.32 -31.44 -3.18
C PRO A 204 15.70 -30.47 -4.30
N LEU A 205 15.47 -30.89 -5.55
CA LEU A 205 15.83 -30.15 -6.75
C LEU A 205 14.60 -29.87 -7.62
N VAL A 206 14.47 -28.64 -8.10
CA VAL A 206 13.65 -28.25 -9.26
C VAL A 206 14.59 -27.97 -10.44
N ASP A 207 14.50 -28.77 -11.50
CA ASP A 207 15.37 -28.59 -12.68
C ASP A 207 14.77 -27.61 -13.69
N LEU A 208 14.72 -26.35 -13.28
CA LEU A 208 14.15 -25.27 -14.06
C LEU A 208 14.89 -25.04 -15.39
N ALA A 209 16.22 -25.23 -15.44
CA ALA A 209 17.01 -25.16 -16.67
C ALA A 209 16.48 -26.15 -17.73
N GLU A 210 16.23 -27.40 -17.36
CA GLU A 210 15.68 -28.40 -18.27
C GLU A 210 14.24 -28.04 -18.71
N SER A 211 13.37 -27.77 -17.74
CA SER A 211 11.95 -27.51 -17.98
C SER A 211 11.70 -26.24 -18.80
N SER A 212 12.49 -25.18 -18.58
CA SER A 212 12.39 -23.92 -19.31
C SER A 212 12.94 -24.03 -20.73
N ARG A 213 14.05 -24.74 -20.94
CA ARG A 213 14.54 -25.07 -22.30
C ARG A 213 13.48 -25.81 -23.11
N ALA A 214 12.82 -26.78 -22.47
CA ALA A 214 11.73 -27.52 -23.11
C ALA A 214 10.54 -26.60 -23.44
N LEU A 215 10.19 -25.64 -22.57
CA LEU A 215 9.15 -24.64 -22.85
C LEU A 215 9.55 -23.74 -24.04
N TRP A 216 10.75 -23.19 -24.03
CA TRP A 216 11.27 -22.35 -25.11
C TRP A 216 11.34 -23.11 -26.44
N GLN A 217 11.74 -24.38 -26.42
CA GLN A 217 11.72 -25.22 -27.62
C GLN A 217 10.31 -25.41 -28.19
N ARG A 218 9.30 -25.59 -27.33
CA ARG A 218 7.90 -25.75 -27.78
C ARG A 218 7.32 -24.46 -28.35
N LEU A 219 7.64 -23.32 -27.74
CA LEU A 219 7.14 -22.01 -28.17
C LEU A 219 7.89 -21.49 -29.41
N GLY A 220 9.15 -21.87 -29.58
CA GLY A 220 10.02 -21.40 -30.66
C GLY A 220 10.43 -19.92 -30.50
N PRO A 221 11.25 -19.41 -31.43
CA PRO A 221 11.73 -18.02 -31.39
C PRO A 221 10.59 -17.00 -31.31
N ASP A 222 9.60 -17.05 -32.19
CA ASP A 222 8.56 -16.03 -32.25
C ASP A 222 7.59 -16.12 -31.06
N GLY A 223 7.18 -17.34 -30.68
CA GLY A 223 6.28 -17.56 -29.55
C GLY A 223 6.85 -17.17 -28.19
N THR A 224 8.17 -17.02 -28.08
CA THR A 224 8.83 -16.57 -26.85
C THR A 224 8.91 -15.05 -26.70
N LEU A 225 8.63 -14.26 -27.75
CA LEU A 225 8.68 -12.79 -27.66
C LEU A 225 7.74 -12.24 -26.58
N SER A 226 6.52 -12.79 -26.46
CA SER A 226 5.56 -12.37 -25.43
C SER A 226 5.89 -12.82 -23.99
N HIS A 227 6.86 -13.73 -23.84
CA HIS A 227 7.27 -14.26 -22.55
C HIS A 227 8.46 -13.49 -21.97
N PHE A 228 9.35 -13.01 -22.84
CA PHE A 228 10.47 -12.16 -22.45
C PHE A 228 10.07 -10.68 -22.54
N LEU A 229 10.88 -9.79 -21.96
CA LEU A 229 10.62 -8.36 -22.00
C LEU A 229 11.01 -7.79 -23.38
N HIS A 230 10.18 -8.10 -24.37
CA HIS A 230 10.20 -7.53 -25.72
C HIS A 230 8.95 -6.66 -25.87
N LEU A 231 9.15 -5.36 -26.03
CA LEU A 231 8.11 -4.36 -26.14
C LEU A 231 8.44 -3.40 -27.28
N ALA A 232 7.46 -3.11 -28.13
CA ALA A 232 7.61 -2.05 -29.12
C ALA A 232 7.61 -0.66 -28.45
N PRO A 233 8.26 0.35 -29.05
CA PRO A 233 8.13 1.73 -28.59
C PRO A 233 6.65 2.16 -28.51
N GLY A 234 6.27 2.77 -27.39
CA GLY A 234 4.90 3.19 -27.11
C GLY A 234 3.92 2.07 -26.71
N GLU A 235 4.35 0.80 -26.65
CA GLU A 235 3.48 -0.32 -26.26
C GLU A 235 3.09 -0.25 -24.78
N HIS A 236 4.00 0.20 -23.91
CA HIS A 236 3.79 0.20 -22.47
C HIS A 236 4.27 1.52 -21.83
N PRO A 237 3.47 2.18 -20.95
CA PRO A 237 3.79 3.53 -20.46
C PRO A 237 5.12 3.62 -19.68
N GLN A 238 5.50 2.58 -18.94
CA GLN A 238 6.77 2.48 -18.20
C GLN A 238 7.97 2.15 -19.09
N PHE A 239 7.75 1.73 -20.35
CA PHE A 239 8.79 1.47 -21.35
C PHE A 239 8.48 2.26 -22.64
N PRO A 240 8.52 3.61 -22.59
CA PRO A 240 8.11 4.44 -23.72
C PRO A 240 8.94 4.16 -24.99
N ASP A 241 10.22 3.81 -24.82
CA ASP A 241 11.14 3.49 -25.91
C ASP A 241 11.14 2.00 -26.30
N GLY A 242 10.29 1.18 -25.66
CA GLY A 242 10.27 -0.27 -25.83
C GLY A 242 11.40 -1.01 -25.09
N SER A 243 11.55 -2.30 -25.38
CA SER A 243 12.60 -3.16 -24.83
C SER A 243 12.87 -4.36 -25.73
N GLU A 244 14.11 -4.85 -25.76
CA GLU A 244 14.49 -6.10 -26.46
C GLU A 244 15.38 -6.95 -25.53
N ASP A 245 14.81 -7.46 -24.45
CA ASP A 245 15.54 -8.20 -23.43
C ASP A 245 15.31 -9.72 -23.57
N ASN A 246 16.39 -10.49 -23.72
CA ASN A 246 16.35 -11.95 -23.86
C ASN A 246 16.60 -12.71 -22.53
N THR A 247 16.61 -12.00 -21.40
CA THR A 247 16.87 -12.55 -20.06
C THR A 247 15.70 -12.32 -19.12
N HIS A 248 15.16 -11.11 -19.06
CA HIS A 248 14.07 -10.78 -18.14
C HIS A 248 12.69 -11.03 -18.78
N PHE A 249 11.71 -11.30 -17.94
CA PHE A 249 10.38 -11.68 -18.40
C PHE A 249 9.41 -10.52 -18.44
N HIS A 250 8.51 -10.59 -19.42
CA HIS A 250 7.19 -9.99 -19.30
C HIS A 250 6.36 -10.81 -18.28
N ALA A 251 5.35 -10.21 -17.65
CA ALA A 251 4.53 -10.87 -16.62
C ALA A 251 3.95 -12.23 -17.04
N VAL A 252 3.61 -12.38 -18.33
CA VAL A 252 3.16 -13.66 -18.92
C VAL A 252 4.24 -14.74 -18.87
N GLY A 253 5.49 -14.41 -19.21
CA GLY A 253 6.59 -15.37 -19.15
C GLY A 253 6.99 -15.71 -17.72
N ALA A 254 6.97 -14.72 -16.81
CA ALA A 254 7.22 -14.94 -15.40
C ALA A 254 6.22 -15.94 -14.80
N LEU A 255 4.93 -15.78 -15.12
CA LEU A 255 3.89 -16.73 -14.70
C LEU A 255 4.08 -18.12 -15.33
N ALA A 256 4.47 -18.20 -16.60
CA ALA A 256 4.73 -19.48 -17.26
C ALA A 256 5.90 -20.24 -16.59
N VAL A 257 6.97 -19.54 -16.23
CA VAL A 257 8.12 -20.11 -15.49
C VAL A 257 7.73 -20.48 -14.06
N ALA A 258 6.95 -19.63 -13.37
CA ALA A 258 6.42 -19.92 -12.04
C ALA A 258 5.58 -21.20 -12.01
N ARG A 259 4.79 -21.47 -13.06
CA ARG A 259 4.04 -22.73 -13.20
C ARG A 259 4.94 -23.95 -13.32
N LEU A 260 6.09 -23.84 -14.01
CA LEU A 260 7.07 -24.94 -14.08
C LEU A 260 7.59 -25.29 -12.68
N VAL A 261 8.01 -24.26 -11.93
CA VAL A 261 8.52 -24.41 -10.55
C VAL A 261 7.45 -25.02 -9.64
N ALA A 262 6.27 -24.41 -9.59
CA ALA A 262 5.18 -24.87 -8.73
C ALA A 262 4.71 -26.30 -9.08
N ALA A 263 4.58 -26.63 -10.37
CA ALA A 263 4.19 -27.96 -10.80
C ALA A 263 5.22 -29.01 -10.40
N GLU A 264 6.52 -28.70 -10.49
CA GLU A 264 7.58 -29.64 -10.10
C GLU A 264 7.66 -29.82 -8.58
N LEU A 265 7.50 -28.75 -7.79
CA LEU A 265 7.42 -28.81 -6.33
C LEU A 265 6.28 -29.75 -5.88
N VAL A 266 5.10 -29.61 -6.48
CA VAL A 266 3.93 -30.44 -6.16
C VAL A 266 4.14 -31.88 -6.65
N LYS A 267 4.58 -32.07 -7.90
CA LYS A 267 4.78 -33.41 -8.51
C LYS A 267 5.78 -34.25 -7.72
N LYS A 268 6.85 -33.64 -7.21
CA LYS A 268 7.88 -34.31 -6.40
C LYS A 268 7.49 -34.47 -4.93
N GLY A 269 6.33 -33.97 -4.50
CA GLY A 269 5.90 -34.01 -3.11
C GLY A 269 6.78 -33.17 -2.18
N ILE A 270 7.49 -32.17 -2.71
CA ILE A 270 8.32 -31.25 -1.92
C ILE A 270 7.42 -30.37 -1.04
N VAL A 271 6.32 -29.90 -1.64
CA VAL A 271 5.26 -29.14 -0.95
C VAL A 271 3.91 -29.86 -1.13
N PRO A 272 2.95 -29.66 -0.20
CA PRO A 272 1.59 -30.17 -0.39
C PRO A 272 0.92 -29.58 -1.64
N GLY A 273 0.24 -30.41 -2.43
CA GLY A 273 -0.52 -29.94 -3.59
C GLY A 273 -1.59 -28.89 -3.26
N SER A 274 -2.10 -28.88 -2.02
CA SER A 274 -3.06 -27.87 -1.54
C SER A 274 -2.51 -26.45 -1.41
N TRP A 275 -1.18 -26.26 -1.56
CA TRP A 275 -0.57 -24.93 -1.52
C TRP A 275 -0.71 -24.18 -2.84
N PHE A 276 -0.61 -24.89 -3.97
CA PHE A 276 -0.66 -24.31 -5.31
C PHE A 276 -1.96 -24.71 -6.03
N THR A 277 -3.06 -24.04 -5.68
CA THR A 277 -4.41 -24.40 -6.15
C THR A 277 -4.78 -23.80 -7.51
N ARG A 278 -3.94 -22.93 -8.08
CA ARG A 278 -4.22 -22.20 -9.33
C ARG A 278 -3.29 -22.58 -10.49
N LEU A 279 -2.67 -23.77 -10.44
CA LEU A 279 -1.72 -24.28 -11.45
C LEU A 279 -2.26 -24.34 -12.89
N ASP A 280 -3.58 -24.49 -13.06
CA ASP A 280 -4.24 -24.52 -14.39
C ASP A 280 -5.22 -23.35 -14.59
N ALA A 281 -5.30 -22.43 -13.62
CA ALA A 281 -6.21 -21.29 -13.71
C ALA A 281 -5.78 -20.32 -14.82
N GLN A 282 -6.73 -19.77 -15.56
CA GLN A 282 -6.49 -18.58 -16.37
C GLN A 282 -6.27 -17.39 -15.43
N ILE A 283 -5.15 -16.72 -15.59
CA ILE A 283 -4.69 -15.61 -14.75
C ILE A 283 -4.26 -14.51 -15.71
N ASP A 284 -4.70 -13.28 -15.47
CA ASP A 284 -4.11 -12.10 -16.09
C ASP A 284 -2.99 -11.60 -15.17
N PRO A 285 -1.70 -11.91 -15.46
CA PRO A 285 -0.62 -11.56 -14.56
C PRO A 285 -0.36 -10.06 -14.49
N LEU A 286 -0.79 -9.25 -15.47
CA LEU A 286 -0.64 -7.79 -15.36
C LEU A 286 -1.64 -7.20 -14.38
N ALA A 287 -2.88 -7.72 -14.40
CA ALA A 287 -3.97 -7.25 -13.54
C ALA A 287 -3.95 -7.87 -12.14
N GLU A 288 -3.44 -9.09 -11.99
CA GLU A 288 -3.46 -9.82 -10.72
C GLU A 288 -2.14 -9.77 -9.94
N THR A 289 -1.02 -9.35 -10.54
CA THR A 289 0.24 -9.15 -9.80
C THR A 289 0.16 -7.91 -8.93
N TYR A 290 0.55 -8.03 -7.66
CA TYR A 290 0.85 -6.85 -6.87
C TYR A 290 2.21 -6.28 -7.30
N TRP A 291 2.18 -5.01 -7.73
CA TRP A 291 3.36 -4.24 -8.11
C TRP A 291 3.74 -3.34 -6.94
N PRO A 292 4.76 -3.72 -6.16
CA PRO A 292 5.14 -2.94 -5.00
C PRO A 292 5.77 -1.60 -5.44
N PRO A 293 5.72 -0.56 -4.58
CA PRO A 293 6.41 0.69 -4.85
C PRO A 293 7.94 0.57 -4.66
N GLU A 294 8.41 -0.43 -3.90
CA GLU A 294 9.83 -0.76 -3.69
C GLU A 294 10.03 -2.28 -3.64
N ARG A 295 11.24 -2.78 -3.93
CA ARG A 295 11.50 -4.23 -3.84
C ARG A 295 11.72 -4.64 -2.38
N PRO A 296 11.39 -5.89 -2.01
CA PRO A 296 11.63 -6.44 -0.65
C PRO A 296 13.08 -6.35 -0.19
N VAL A 297 14.00 -6.45 -1.16
CA VAL A 297 15.44 -6.46 -0.93
C VAL A 297 16.03 -5.06 -0.77
N ASP A 298 15.27 -4.02 -1.13
CA ASP A 298 15.68 -2.63 -0.96
C ASP A 298 15.59 -2.25 0.52
N GLU A 299 16.66 -1.66 1.02
CA GLU A 299 16.68 -1.17 2.40
C GLU A 299 15.83 0.09 2.49
N VAL A 300 14.90 0.12 3.45
CA VAL A 300 14.16 1.33 3.79
C VAL A 300 14.92 2.14 4.83
N ARG A 301 14.90 3.47 4.70
CA ARG A 301 15.37 4.33 5.77
C ARG A 301 14.29 4.39 6.85
N THR A 302 14.65 4.13 8.10
CA THR A 302 13.74 4.28 9.23
C THR A 302 14.13 5.51 10.04
N ILE A 303 13.14 6.29 10.49
CA ILE A 303 13.32 7.45 11.37
C ILE A 303 12.30 7.33 12.50
N ASP A 304 12.75 7.47 13.74
CA ASP A 304 11.89 7.42 14.92
C ASP A 304 11.51 8.81 15.43
N VAL A 305 10.22 9.02 15.69
CA VAL A 305 9.67 10.27 16.22
C VAL A 305 9.00 10.03 17.57
N GLY A 306 9.35 10.85 18.56
CA GLY A 306 8.79 10.79 19.91
C GLY A 306 9.86 10.60 20.99
N PRO A 307 9.46 10.25 22.23
CA PRO A 307 10.39 10.10 23.34
C PRO A 307 11.51 9.10 23.04
N GLY A 308 12.76 9.58 23.04
CA GLY A 308 13.94 8.76 22.75
C GLY A 308 14.15 8.42 21.27
N GLY A 309 13.35 8.97 20.36
CA GLY A 309 13.54 8.84 18.90
C GLY A 309 14.55 9.85 18.34
N ASP A 310 14.80 9.76 17.04
CA ASP A 310 15.69 10.65 16.28
C ASP A 310 15.20 12.11 16.28
N PHE A 311 13.87 12.31 16.28
CA PHE A 311 13.24 13.63 16.31
C PHE A 311 12.11 13.72 17.33
N ALA A 312 11.92 14.91 17.90
CA ALA A 312 10.79 15.18 18.80
C ALA A 312 9.47 15.50 18.05
N SER A 313 9.56 15.96 16.80
CA SER A 313 8.43 16.40 15.97
C SER A 313 8.42 15.71 14.61
N VAL A 314 7.24 15.51 14.04
CA VAL A 314 7.07 14.88 12.72
C VAL A 314 7.59 15.77 11.60
N GLN A 315 7.39 17.10 11.66
CA GLN A 315 7.89 18.01 10.62
C GLN A 315 9.41 17.95 10.51
N ALA A 316 10.15 17.96 11.62
CA ALA A 316 11.61 17.84 11.59
C ALA A 316 12.08 16.53 10.96
N ALA A 317 11.37 15.42 11.20
CA ALA A 317 11.67 14.15 10.55
C ALA A 317 11.47 14.23 9.03
N VAL A 318 10.37 14.83 8.57
CA VAL A 318 10.09 15.08 7.15
C VAL A 318 11.17 15.96 6.51
N ASP A 319 11.58 17.04 7.18
CA ASP A 319 12.61 17.96 6.68
C ASP A 319 13.97 17.26 6.50
N SER A 320 14.26 16.25 7.32
CA SER A 320 15.49 15.45 7.24
C SER A 320 15.51 14.43 6.08
N VAL A 321 14.38 14.19 5.42
CA VAL A 321 14.30 13.29 4.27
C VAL A 321 14.93 13.96 3.06
N ALA A 322 15.80 13.26 2.34
CA ALA A 322 16.41 13.81 1.12
C ALA A 322 15.32 14.08 0.05
N SER A 323 15.42 15.21 -0.63
CA SER A 323 14.52 15.51 -1.75
C SER A 323 14.79 14.58 -2.93
N ARG A 324 13.71 14.12 -3.58
CA ARG A 324 13.71 13.21 -4.73
C ARG A 324 14.46 11.90 -4.48
N SER A 325 14.37 11.40 -3.23
CA SER A 325 14.90 10.09 -2.86
C SER A 325 14.16 8.98 -3.60
N SER A 326 14.90 8.03 -4.17
CA SER A 326 14.33 6.76 -4.64
C SER A 326 14.15 5.75 -3.51
N GLN A 327 14.77 5.98 -2.36
CA GLN A 327 14.64 5.14 -1.17
C GLN A 327 13.43 5.58 -0.33
N ARG A 328 12.54 4.63 0.00
CA ARG A 328 11.44 4.87 0.94
C ARG A 328 11.98 5.22 2.33
N THR A 329 11.39 6.26 2.92
CA THR A 329 11.62 6.62 4.33
C THR A 329 10.38 6.32 5.15
N VAL A 330 10.50 5.42 6.14
CA VAL A 330 9.47 5.10 7.12
C VAL A 330 9.71 5.94 8.37
N ILE A 331 8.84 6.92 8.60
CA ILE A 331 8.80 7.73 9.81
C ILE A 331 7.86 7.00 10.79
N ARG A 332 8.46 6.35 11.79
CA ARG A 332 7.75 5.65 12.86
C ARG A 332 7.48 6.61 13.99
N ILE A 333 6.21 6.74 14.38
CA ILE A 333 5.74 7.78 15.29
C ILE A 333 5.22 7.09 16.55
N ALA A 334 5.88 7.35 17.68
CA ALA A 334 5.48 6.80 18.98
C ALA A 334 4.06 7.24 19.38
N PRO A 335 3.43 6.54 20.35
CA PRO A 335 2.19 7.02 20.95
C PRO A 335 2.35 8.42 21.55
N GLY A 336 1.39 9.30 21.28
CA GLY A 336 1.40 10.69 21.73
C GLY A 336 0.50 11.59 20.88
N THR A 337 0.27 12.81 21.38
CA THR A 337 -0.38 13.89 20.63
C THR A 337 0.66 14.90 20.19
N TYR A 338 0.84 15.01 18.88
CA TYR A 338 1.77 15.91 18.22
C TYR A 338 0.98 17.09 17.66
N ARG A 339 1.00 18.20 18.41
CA ARG A 339 0.35 19.44 17.98
C ARG A 339 1.30 20.26 17.12
N GLU A 340 1.23 20.04 15.82
CA GLU A 340 2.08 20.71 14.83
C GLU A 340 1.42 20.73 13.46
N ILE A 341 1.84 21.68 12.63
CA ILE A 341 1.48 21.71 11.22
C ILE A 341 2.52 20.89 10.46
N VAL A 342 2.09 19.87 9.71
CA VAL A 342 2.98 19.03 8.90
C VAL A 342 2.78 19.30 7.40
N ARG A 343 3.88 19.43 6.68
CA ARG A 343 3.98 19.68 5.25
C ARG A 343 4.96 18.69 4.62
N VAL A 344 4.43 17.79 3.80
CA VAL A 344 5.21 16.88 2.96
C VAL A 344 5.18 17.41 1.53
N GLY A 345 6.24 18.11 1.13
CA GLY A 345 6.38 18.71 -0.19
C GLY A 345 6.41 17.68 -1.32
N SER A 346 6.08 18.09 -2.55
CA SER A 346 6.05 17.19 -3.72
C SER A 346 7.41 16.60 -4.06
N ASP A 347 8.51 17.20 -3.59
CA ASP A 347 9.87 16.70 -3.73
C ASP A 347 10.23 15.64 -2.67
N LYS A 348 9.35 15.32 -1.72
CA LYS A 348 9.58 14.34 -0.64
C LYS A 348 8.80 13.03 -0.88
N GLU A 349 8.97 12.44 -2.06
CA GLU A 349 8.29 11.19 -2.46
C GLU A 349 8.65 9.99 -1.56
N ARG A 350 7.79 8.95 -1.58
CA ARG A 350 8.01 7.66 -0.89
C ARG A 350 8.24 7.81 0.63
N ILE A 351 7.47 8.68 1.28
CA ILE A 351 7.41 8.76 2.74
C ILE A 351 6.26 7.89 3.28
N THR A 352 6.52 7.17 4.36
CA THR A 352 5.50 6.46 5.14
C THR A 352 5.41 7.05 6.54
N PHE A 353 4.21 7.36 7.01
CA PHE A 353 3.93 7.61 8.42
C PHE A 353 3.35 6.35 9.07
N LEU A 354 4.03 5.80 10.07
CA LEU A 354 3.60 4.60 10.78
C LEU A 354 3.41 4.92 12.26
N GLY A 355 2.17 4.89 12.75
CA GLY A 355 1.89 5.01 14.19
C GLY A 355 2.23 3.71 14.91
N LEU A 356 3.00 3.81 16.00
CA LEU A 356 3.48 2.67 16.80
C LEU A 356 2.56 2.31 17.98
N GLY A 357 1.40 2.96 18.10
CA GLY A 357 0.40 2.61 19.11
C GLY A 357 -0.33 1.30 18.84
N GLU A 358 -1.05 0.79 19.83
CA GLU A 358 -1.85 -0.44 19.66
C GLU A 358 -3.03 -0.22 18.69
N LYS A 359 -3.48 1.03 18.59
CA LYS A 359 -4.59 1.47 17.75
C LYS A 359 -4.35 2.90 17.25
N PRO A 360 -5.02 3.35 16.17
CA PRO A 360 -4.74 4.65 15.56
C PRO A 360 -5.05 5.86 16.46
N GLN A 361 -5.82 5.66 17.54
CA GLN A 361 -6.11 6.69 18.55
C GLN A 361 -4.87 7.10 19.36
N ASP A 362 -3.88 6.23 19.47
CA ASP A 362 -2.77 6.41 20.40
C ASP A 362 -1.69 7.37 19.84
N THR A 363 -1.62 7.52 18.51
CA THR A 363 -0.73 8.45 17.82
C THR A 363 -1.57 9.47 17.04
N VAL A 364 -1.53 10.74 17.46
CA VAL A 364 -2.39 11.81 16.92
C VAL A 364 -1.54 12.96 16.41
N LEU A 365 -1.70 13.32 15.13
CA LEU A 365 -1.18 14.55 14.54
C LEU A 365 -2.33 15.56 14.42
N VAL A 366 -2.20 16.73 15.02
CA VAL A 366 -3.33 17.67 15.18
C VAL A 366 -2.91 19.14 15.12
N TYR A 367 -3.78 19.98 14.56
CA TYR A 367 -3.73 21.43 14.70
C TYR A 367 -5.16 22.02 14.62
N ASP A 368 -5.33 23.34 14.76
CA ASP A 368 -6.65 23.99 14.92
C ASP A 368 -6.89 25.18 13.99
N ASN A 369 -6.14 25.30 12.89
CA ASN A 369 -6.40 26.36 11.93
C ASN A 369 -7.74 26.14 11.22
N ALA A 370 -8.57 27.17 11.16
CA ALA A 370 -9.69 27.29 10.23
C ALA A 370 -9.30 28.19 9.05
N SER A 371 -10.11 28.18 8.00
CA SER A 371 -9.91 29.01 6.82
C SER A 371 -9.91 30.49 7.16
N GLY A 372 -10.75 30.92 8.10
CA GLY A 372 -10.82 32.29 8.59
C GLY A 372 -9.80 32.64 9.66
N THR A 373 -8.97 31.70 10.12
CA THR A 373 -7.89 32.00 11.07
C THR A 373 -6.93 33.03 10.44
N PRO A 374 -6.59 34.13 11.14
CA PRO A 374 -5.65 35.12 10.62
C PRO A 374 -4.28 34.51 10.32
N HIS A 375 -3.74 34.82 9.14
CA HIS A 375 -2.40 34.40 8.77
C HIS A 375 -1.35 35.41 9.29
N PRO A 376 -0.18 34.97 9.80
CA PRO A 376 0.86 35.88 10.28
C PRO A 376 1.32 36.92 9.24
N ASP A 377 1.38 36.54 7.97
CA ASP A 377 1.76 37.42 6.86
C ASP A 377 0.61 38.29 6.30
N GLY A 378 -0.54 38.30 6.98
CA GLY A 378 -1.74 39.05 6.59
C GLY A 378 -2.77 38.20 5.84
N GLY A 379 -4.04 38.64 5.88
CA GLY A 379 -5.16 37.87 5.38
C GLY A 379 -5.55 36.70 6.29
N THR A 380 -6.11 35.63 5.71
CA THR A 380 -6.52 34.42 6.42
C THR A 380 -5.91 33.19 5.76
N TYR A 381 -5.82 32.06 6.46
CA TYR A 381 -5.25 30.82 5.92
C TYR A 381 -6.00 30.30 4.67
N GLY A 382 -7.30 30.55 4.56
CA GLY A 382 -8.16 29.90 3.57
C GLY A 382 -8.26 28.38 3.79
N THR A 383 -9.15 27.70 3.06
CA THR A 383 -9.36 26.25 3.26
C THR A 383 -8.07 25.45 3.10
N THR A 384 -7.29 25.70 2.04
CA THR A 384 -6.01 24.97 1.84
C THR A 384 -4.99 25.27 2.94
N GLY A 385 -4.87 26.52 3.39
CA GLY A 385 -3.91 26.88 4.44
C GLY A 385 -4.31 26.36 5.83
N SER A 386 -5.60 26.11 6.06
CA SER A 386 -6.13 25.55 7.31
C SER A 386 -5.66 24.12 7.61
N THR A 387 -5.10 23.44 6.60
CA THR A 387 -4.72 22.03 6.68
C THR A 387 -3.74 21.76 7.82
N SER A 388 -4.07 20.85 8.72
CA SER A 388 -3.14 20.38 9.76
C SER A 388 -2.00 19.58 9.14
N ILE A 389 -2.30 18.53 8.35
CA ILE A 389 -1.32 17.73 7.63
C ILE A 389 -1.55 17.81 6.12
N ARG A 390 -0.59 18.36 5.38
CA ARG A 390 -0.66 18.51 3.92
C ARG A 390 0.42 17.67 3.25
N VAL A 391 -0.01 16.79 2.34
CA VAL A 391 0.87 15.91 1.57
C VAL A 391 0.69 16.18 0.08
N ASP A 392 1.73 16.73 -0.54
CA ASP A 392 1.83 16.95 -1.98
C ASP A 392 2.72 15.88 -2.68
N ALA A 393 3.43 15.05 -1.90
CA ALA A 393 4.29 13.97 -2.39
C ALA A 393 3.53 12.76 -2.95
N ALA A 394 4.07 12.17 -4.02
CA ALA A 394 3.61 10.87 -4.54
C ALA A 394 4.12 9.70 -3.69
N TYR A 395 3.44 8.55 -3.80
CA TYR A 395 3.79 7.31 -3.10
C TYR A 395 3.78 7.43 -1.55
N PHE A 396 2.97 8.35 -1.03
CA PHE A 396 2.81 8.55 0.41
C PHE A 396 1.96 7.45 1.04
N HIS A 397 2.45 6.84 2.11
CA HIS A 397 1.68 5.88 2.89
C HIS A 397 1.43 6.38 4.31
N ALA A 398 0.28 6.05 4.89
CA ALA A 398 0.03 6.22 6.32
C ALA A 398 -0.68 5.01 6.91
N GLU A 399 -0.26 4.60 8.11
CA GLU A 399 -0.85 3.46 8.81
C GLU A 399 -0.95 3.69 10.32
N ASN A 400 -2.08 3.27 10.89
CA ASN A 400 -2.29 3.16 12.34
C ASN A 400 -2.08 4.47 13.14
N LEU A 401 -2.62 5.58 12.65
CA LEU A 401 -2.56 6.87 13.34
C LEU A 401 -3.78 7.75 13.06
N THR A 402 -3.90 8.86 13.79
CA THR A 402 -4.96 9.87 13.62
C THR A 402 -4.41 11.17 13.04
N PHE A 403 -5.02 11.66 11.96
CA PHE A 403 -4.93 13.04 11.51
C PHE A 403 -6.15 13.81 11.98
N ALA A 404 -5.96 14.96 12.62
CA ALA A 404 -7.07 15.75 13.14
C ALA A 404 -6.91 17.24 12.85
N ASN A 405 -8.05 17.93 12.66
CA ASN A 405 -8.17 19.35 12.86
C ASN A 405 -9.18 19.58 13.99
N ASP A 406 -8.74 20.20 15.07
CA ASP A 406 -9.54 20.36 16.28
C ASP A 406 -10.02 21.80 16.51
N PHE A 407 -10.18 22.58 15.44
CA PHE A 407 -10.77 23.90 15.50
C PHE A 407 -12.14 23.92 16.23
N ASP A 408 -12.21 24.66 17.33
CA ASP A 408 -13.42 24.83 18.13
C ASP A 408 -14.20 26.09 17.73
N GLU A 409 -15.23 25.89 16.91
CA GLU A 409 -16.11 26.98 16.45
C GLU A 409 -16.78 27.75 17.60
N ALA A 410 -17.00 27.12 18.76
CA ALA A 410 -17.64 27.76 19.91
C ALA A 410 -16.66 28.63 20.70
N ALA A 411 -15.38 28.26 20.71
CA ALA A 411 -14.31 29.05 21.30
C ALA A 411 -13.92 30.25 20.41
N HIS A 412 -14.19 30.17 19.11
CA HIS A 412 -13.83 31.19 18.11
C HIS A 412 -15.04 31.76 17.35
N PRO A 413 -16.02 32.40 18.03
CA PRO A 413 -17.20 32.96 17.38
C PRO A 413 -16.87 34.07 16.37
N GLU A 414 -15.72 34.73 16.50
CA GLU A 414 -15.21 35.75 15.58
C GLU A 414 -14.81 35.18 14.21
N ILE A 415 -14.51 33.88 14.12
CA ILE A 415 -14.15 33.20 12.89
C ILE A 415 -15.43 32.65 12.24
N THR A 416 -15.87 33.32 11.17
CA THR A 416 -17.10 32.98 10.43
C THR A 416 -16.85 32.08 9.22
N SER A 417 -15.63 32.07 8.67
CA SER A 417 -15.17 31.08 7.71
C SER A 417 -14.49 29.92 8.46
N ARG A 418 -15.17 28.77 8.53
CA ARG A 418 -14.90 27.71 9.51
C ARG A 418 -14.40 26.39 8.92
N GLN A 419 -14.13 26.35 7.61
CA GLN A 419 -13.52 25.17 6.98
C GLN A 419 -12.19 24.86 7.68
N ALA A 420 -11.99 23.62 8.14
CA ALA A 420 -10.84 23.25 8.95
C ALA A 420 -10.35 21.86 8.55
N VAL A 421 -9.34 21.83 7.69
CA VAL A 421 -8.87 20.59 7.06
C VAL A 421 -7.92 19.84 8.00
N ALA A 422 -8.19 18.55 8.24
CA ALA A 422 -7.31 17.66 9.00
C ALA A 422 -6.19 17.11 8.12
N LEU A 423 -6.56 16.53 6.98
CA LEU A 423 -5.63 15.94 6.03
C LEU A 423 -5.95 16.43 4.62
N ARG A 424 -4.93 16.90 3.91
CA ARG A 424 -4.98 17.12 2.46
C ARG A 424 -3.98 16.21 1.76
N LEU A 425 -4.45 15.50 0.74
CA LEU A 425 -3.62 14.70 -0.16
C LEU A 425 -3.73 15.26 -1.58
N ALA A 426 -2.62 15.30 -2.31
CA ALA A 426 -2.59 15.69 -3.72
C ALA A 426 -1.62 14.89 -4.60
N GLY A 427 -0.60 14.24 -4.01
CA GLY A 427 0.29 13.37 -4.76
C GLY A 427 -0.35 12.02 -5.08
N ASP A 428 -0.12 11.52 -6.30
CA ASP A 428 -0.64 10.24 -6.77
C ASP A 428 -0.05 9.06 -5.98
N TYR A 429 -0.67 7.90 -6.09
CA TYR A 429 -0.23 6.63 -5.48
C TYR A 429 -0.26 6.61 -3.94
N SER A 430 -1.15 7.37 -3.31
CA SER A 430 -1.21 7.43 -1.85
C SER A 430 -2.08 6.31 -1.26
N VAL A 431 -1.60 5.67 -0.18
CA VAL A 431 -2.30 4.55 0.48
C VAL A 431 -2.40 4.77 1.98
N LEU A 432 -3.61 4.74 2.53
CA LEU A 432 -3.90 4.95 3.93
C LEU A 432 -4.63 3.73 4.51
N ARG A 433 -4.11 3.15 5.58
CA ARG A 433 -4.64 1.93 6.20
C ARG A 433 -4.88 2.11 7.68
N ASN A 434 -6.07 1.77 8.18
CA ASN A 434 -6.38 1.88 9.60
C ASN A 434 -6.04 3.29 10.16
N VAL A 435 -6.38 4.33 9.38
CA VAL A 435 -6.14 5.73 9.75
C VAL A 435 -7.45 6.39 10.18
N ARG A 436 -7.36 7.36 11.07
CA ARG A 436 -8.49 8.22 11.45
C ARG A 436 -8.29 9.63 10.90
N CYS A 437 -9.30 10.19 10.23
CA CYS A 437 -9.33 11.60 9.84
C CYS A 437 -10.48 12.28 10.58
N LEU A 438 -10.18 13.22 11.47
CA LEU A 438 -11.15 13.82 12.38
C LEU A 438 -11.22 15.34 12.18
N GLY A 439 -12.42 15.87 12.01
CA GLY A 439 -12.67 17.31 11.97
C GLY A 439 -14.16 17.59 11.99
N ASN A 440 -14.52 18.81 11.55
CA ASN A 440 -15.90 19.23 11.33
C ASN A 440 -16.11 19.44 9.82
N GLN A 441 -16.19 20.71 9.39
CA GLN A 441 -16.30 21.09 7.99
C GLN A 441 -14.97 20.91 7.26
N ASP A 442 -15.01 20.32 6.05
CA ASP A 442 -13.85 20.13 5.16
C ASP A 442 -12.73 19.23 5.75
N THR A 443 -13.09 18.19 6.51
CA THR A 443 -12.11 17.35 7.24
C THR A 443 -11.02 16.72 6.35
N LEU A 444 -11.40 16.06 5.25
CA LEU A 444 -10.50 15.32 4.37
C LEU A 444 -10.54 15.90 2.95
N TYR A 445 -9.45 16.55 2.56
CA TYR A 445 -9.31 17.16 1.24
C TYR A 445 -8.54 16.22 0.29
N VAL A 446 -9.27 15.41 -0.48
CA VAL A 446 -8.70 14.50 -1.50
C VAL A 446 -8.64 15.22 -2.85
N ASN A 447 -7.47 15.77 -3.16
CA ASN A 447 -7.24 16.67 -4.27
C ASN A 447 -6.31 16.03 -5.34
N SER A 448 -5.93 16.80 -6.34
CA SER A 448 -4.88 16.47 -7.29
C SER A 448 -3.95 17.68 -7.48
N PRO A 449 -2.79 17.52 -8.17
CA PRO A 449 -1.85 18.63 -8.37
C PRO A 449 -2.47 19.80 -9.15
N SER A 450 -3.37 19.51 -10.10
CA SER A 450 -4.11 20.52 -10.88
C SER A 450 -5.38 19.92 -11.51
N THR A 451 -6.26 20.79 -12.00
CA THR A 451 -7.42 20.39 -12.83
C THR A 451 -6.95 19.55 -14.03
N GLY A 452 -7.73 18.53 -14.41
CA GLY A 452 -7.40 17.59 -15.49
C GLY A 452 -6.27 16.59 -15.19
N VAL A 453 -5.56 16.70 -14.07
CA VAL A 453 -4.51 15.76 -13.66
C VAL A 453 -5.08 14.77 -12.65
N GLN A 454 -4.97 13.48 -12.97
CA GLN A 454 -5.40 12.41 -12.08
C GLN A 454 -4.41 12.23 -10.92
N ALA A 455 -4.95 12.05 -9.72
CA ALA A 455 -4.23 11.56 -8.55
C ALA A 455 -5.15 10.58 -7.82
N ARG A 456 -4.60 9.44 -7.40
CA ARG A 456 -5.35 8.28 -6.92
C ARG A 456 -4.98 7.93 -5.48
N PHE A 457 -6.00 7.56 -4.73
CA PHE A 457 -5.93 7.36 -3.29
C PHE A 457 -6.68 6.08 -2.89
N LEU A 458 -6.04 5.20 -2.12
CA LEU A 458 -6.70 4.10 -1.45
C LEU A 458 -6.78 4.38 0.05
N PHE A 459 -7.99 4.37 0.60
CA PHE A 459 -8.28 4.39 2.03
C PHE A 459 -8.90 3.04 2.40
N GLU A 460 -8.19 2.24 3.20
CA GLU A 460 -8.62 0.89 3.57
C GLU A 460 -8.82 0.80 5.08
N SER A 461 -10.00 0.35 5.51
CA SER A 461 -10.35 0.24 6.94
C SER A 461 -10.15 1.54 7.72
N CYS A 462 -10.35 2.69 7.08
CA CYS A 462 -10.18 4.00 7.68
C CYS A 462 -11.46 4.50 8.37
N HIS A 463 -11.32 5.49 9.24
CA HIS A 463 -12.42 6.15 9.92
C HIS A 463 -12.38 7.65 9.66
N VAL A 464 -13.41 8.19 8.99
CA VAL A 464 -13.49 9.60 8.64
C VAL A 464 -14.69 10.24 9.33
N VAL A 465 -14.48 11.35 10.03
CA VAL A 465 -15.49 12.03 10.85
C VAL A 465 -15.57 13.50 10.46
N GLY A 466 -16.77 14.01 10.19
CA GLY A 466 -17.01 15.44 9.97
C GLY A 466 -18.48 15.76 9.78
N ASP A 467 -18.79 16.95 9.27
CA ASP A 467 -20.18 17.39 9.06
C ASP A 467 -20.49 17.92 7.66
N VAL A 468 -20.02 19.11 7.31
CA VAL A 468 -20.25 19.77 6.02
C VAL A 468 -19.08 19.47 5.09
N ASP A 469 -19.38 18.90 3.92
CA ASP A 469 -18.42 18.63 2.83
C ASP A 469 -17.15 17.91 3.31
N PHE A 470 -17.27 17.03 4.30
CA PHE A 470 -16.09 16.60 5.06
C PHE A 470 -15.19 15.62 4.31
N ILE A 471 -15.60 15.14 3.14
CA ILE A 471 -14.74 14.48 2.14
C ILE A 471 -14.91 15.21 0.80
N PHE A 472 -13.89 15.97 0.37
CA PHE A 472 -14.05 16.86 -0.78
C PHE A 472 -12.79 16.97 -1.63
N GLY A 473 -12.95 17.49 -2.85
CA GLY A 473 -11.88 17.67 -3.83
C GLY A 473 -12.03 16.84 -5.11
N ARG A 474 -10.98 16.91 -5.94
CA ARG A 474 -10.98 16.39 -7.32
C ARG A 474 -10.20 15.10 -7.54
N GLY A 475 -9.65 14.50 -6.49
CA GLY A 475 -8.91 13.25 -6.59
C GLY A 475 -9.80 12.05 -6.97
N THR A 476 -9.17 10.98 -7.48
CA THR A 476 -9.80 9.66 -7.61
C THR A 476 -9.57 8.88 -6.31
N ALA A 477 -10.61 8.59 -5.54
CA ALA A 477 -10.46 7.99 -4.21
C ALA A 477 -11.30 6.73 -4.07
N VAL A 478 -10.69 5.66 -3.58
CA VAL A 478 -11.38 4.45 -3.15
C VAL A 478 -11.36 4.41 -1.62
N PHE A 479 -12.54 4.38 -1.02
CA PHE A 479 -12.76 4.09 0.39
C PHE A 479 -13.27 2.66 0.48
N ASP A 480 -12.43 1.75 0.94
CA ASP A 480 -12.73 0.33 1.08
C ASP A 480 -12.88 -0.04 2.56
N ALA A 481 -14.01 -0.67 2.90
CA ALA A 481 -14.34 -1.09 4.26
C ALA A 481 -14.18 0.02 5.32
N CYS A 482 -14.41 1.29 4.94
CA CYS A 482 -14.24 2.44 5.82
C CYS A 482 -15.50 2.71 6.67
N ARG A 483 -15.30 3.31 7.84
CA ARG A 483 -16.38 3.88 8.66
C ARG A 483 -16.45 5.38 8.41
N ILE A 484 -17.58 5.87 7.93
CA ILE A 484 -17.82 7.27 7.57
C ILE A 484 -18.85 7.84 8.55
N VAL A 485 -18.47 8.82 9.36
CA VAL A 485 -19.30 9.31 10.47
C VAL A 485 -19.65 10.79 10.30
N SER A 486 -20.95 11.06 10.12
CA SER A 486 -21.47 12.42 10.14
C SER A 486 -21.77 12.87 11.56
N LEU A 487 -21.31 14.06 11.95
CA LEU A 487 -21.58 14.64 13.27
C LEU A 487 -22.98 15.26 13.33
N ASP A 488 -23.56 15.28 14.53
CA ASP A 488 -24.81 16.01 14.78
C ASP A 488 -24.50 17.49 15.09
N ARG A 489 -25.03 18.38 14.26
CA ARG A 489 -25.02 19.83 14.41
C ARG A 489 -26.30 20.34 15.10
N GLY A 490 -27.27 19.46 15.36
CA GLY A 490 -28.59 19.84 15.85
C GLY A 490 -29.45 20.55 14.81
N GLU A 491 -29.12 20.39 13.53
CA GLU A 491 -29.79 21.08 12.42
C GLU A 491 -30.71 20.15 11.62
N SER A 492 -31.71 20.73 10.94
CA SER A 492 -32.55 19.99 9.98
C SER A 492 -31.76 19.48 8.77
N ASN A 493 -30.61 20.10 8.52
CA ASN A 493 -29.57 19.66 7.61
C ASN A 493 -28.23 19.60 8.36
N ASN A 494 -27.83 18.40 8.77
CA ASN A 494 -26.60 18.16 9.51
C ASN A 494 -25.34 18.11 8.63
N GLY A 495 -25.48 18.15 7.30
CA GLY A 495 -24.36 18.33 6.39
C GLY A 495 -24.34 17.37 5.22
N TYR A 496 -23.15 17.19 4.66
CA TYR A 496 -22.91 16.54 3.38
C TYR A 496 -21.66 15.68 3.51
N VAL A 497 -21.78 14.39 3.20
CA VAL A 497 -20.62 13.49 3.27
C VAL A 497 -19.57 13.87 2.24
N THR A 498 -20.01 14.14 1.00
CA THR A 498 -19.10 14.42 -0.11
C THR A 498 -19.35 15.73 -0.84
N ALA A 499 -18.26 16.36 -1.26
CA ALA A 499 -18.23 17.47 -2.20
C ALA A 499 -17.13 17.23 -3.25
N ASN A 500 -17.34 16.21 -4.07
CA ASN A 500 -16.41 15.87 -5.15
C ASN A 500 -16.44 16.94 -6.24
N SER A 501 -15.28 17.20 -6.84
CA SER A 501 -15.09 18.20 -7.90
C SER A 501 -14.18 17.67 -9.02
N VAL A 502 -14.27 16.36 -9.31
CA VAL A 502 -13.44 15.73 -10.34
C VAL A 502 -13.70 16.40 -11.70
N ASP A 503 -12.63 16.57 -12.48
CA ASP A 503 -12.73 17.09 -13.84
C ASP A 503 -13.49 16.10 -14.75
N GLN A 504 -14.29 16.60 -15.70
CA GLN A 504 -15.06 15.75 -16.61
C GLN A 504 -14.21 14.83 -17.49
N SER A 505 -12.94 15.18 -17.76
CA SER A 505 -12.00 14.34 -18.50
C SER A 505 -11.55 13.11 -17.70
N ILE A 506 -11.73 13.11 -16.38
CA ILE A 506 -11.37 12.00 -15.49
C ILE A 506 -12.62 11.18 -15.18
N LYS A 507 -12.59 9.91 -15.57
CA LYS A 507 -13.73 8.99 -15.44
C LYS A 507 -14.16 8.78 -13.98
N HIS A 508 -13.19 8.61 -13.08
CA HIS A 508 -13.41 8.16 -11.71
C HIS A 508 -13.15 9.27 -10.68
N GLY A 509 -14.16 9.61 -9.89
CA GLY A 509 -14.08 10.46 -8.70
C GLY A 509 -13.98 9.60 -7.45
N TYR A 510 -15.03 9.56 -6.62
CA TYR A 510 -15.04 8.78 -5.39
C TYR A 510 -15.81 7.47 -5.51
N LEU A 511 -15.24 6.42 -4.92
CA LEU A 511 -15.86 5.11 -4.70
C LEU A 511 -15.86 4.81 -3.21
N PHE A 512 -17.04 4.52 -2.66
CA PHE A 512 -17.19 3.91 -1.35
C PHE A 512 -17.65 2.47 -1.56
N ASP A 513 -16.81 1.50 -1.20
CA ASP A 513 -17.06 0.08 -1.35
C ASP A 513 -17.05 -0.60 0.01
N GLY A 514 -18.11 -1.35 0.34
CA GLY A 514 -18.22 -2.05 1.63
C GLY A 514 -18.19 -1.16 2.89
N CYS A 515 -18.47 0.13 2.77
CA CYS A 515 -18.35 1.09 3.87
C CYS A 515 -19.56 1.08 4.83
N GLU A 516 -19.37 1.62 6.04
CA GLU A 516 -20.44 1.90 7.00
C GLU A 516 -20.61 3.41 7.18
N PHE A 517 -21.76 3.95 6.76
CA PHE A 517 -22.15 5.33 7.01
C PHE A 517 -22.99 5.38 8.29
N ALA A 518 -22.45 6.03 9.31
CA ALA A 518 -23.02 6.10 10.65
C ALA A 518 -23.14 7.55 11.14
N SER A 519 -24.05 7.80 12.07
CA SER A 519 -24.20 9.12 12.68
C SER A 519 -25.04 9.02 13.94
N PRO A 520 -24.81 9.86 14.96
CA PRO A 520 -25.77 10.09 16.05
C PRO A 520 -26.84 11.14 15.70
N ALA A 521 -26.74 11.80 14.54
CA ALA A 521 -27.69 12.80 14.10
C ALA A 521 -29.10 12.21 13.92
N ALA A 522 -30.11 13.07 14.02
CA ALA A 522 -31.49 12.69 13.76
C ALA A 522 -31.67 12.10 12.35
N ARG A 523 -32.63 11.19 12.21
CA ARG A 523 -32.99 10.56 10.93
C ARG A 523 -33.20 11.60 9.81
N ARG A 524 -32.71 11.28 8.62
CA ARG A 524 -32.91 12.06 7.38
C ARG A 524 -32.46 13.52 7.47
N THR A 525 -31.33 13.76 8.13
CA THR A 525 -30.71 15.09 8.24
C THR A 525 -29.43 15.26 7.44
N VAL A 526 -28.84 14.19 6.90
CA VAL A 526 -27.55 14.25 6.19
C VAL A 526 -27.71 13.86 4.71
N HIS A 527 -27.00 14.57 3.84
CA HIS A 527 -26.86 14.24 2.42
C HIS A 527 -25.62 13.36 2.17
N LEU A 528 -25.68 12.45 1.19
CA LEU A 528 -24.50 11.74 0.70
C LEU A 528 -23.54 12.69 -0.04
N GLY A 529 -24.06 13.73 -0.70
CA GLY A 529 -23.19 14.74 -1.28
C GLY A 529 -23.86 15.79 -2.13
N ARG A 530 -23.02 16.68 -2.65
CA ARG A 530 -23.39 17.77 -3.56
C ARG A 530 -22.23 18.09 -4.53
N PRO A 531 -22.49 18.59 -5.75
CA PRO A 531 -21.45 18.76 -6.76
C PRO A 531 -20.67 20.06 -6.53
N TRP A 532 -19.44 19.95 -6.06
CA TRP A 532 -18.62 21.14 -5.88
C TRP A 532 -17.98 21.56 -7.20
N HIS A 533 -18.23 22.81 -7.60
CA HIS A 533 -17.59 23.47 -8.73
C HIS A 533 -16.65 24.57 -8.18
N PRO A 534 -15.35 24.27 -7.95
CA PRO A 534 -14.40 25.20 -7.36
C PRO A 534 -14.31 26.48 -8.21
N GLY A 535 -14.55 27.64 -7.60
CA GLY A 535 -14.56 28.91 -8.35
C GLY A 535 -15.64 29.01 -9.44
N GLY A 536 -16.65 28.13 -9.43
CA GLY A 536 -17.67 28.05 -10.47
C GLY A 536 -17.22 27.32 -11.75
N ASP A 537 -16.14 26.53 -11.68
CA ASP A 537 -15.61 25.75 -12.80
C ASP A 537 -16.69 24.81 -13.40
N PRO A 538 -17.19 25.06 -14.63
CA PRO A 538 -18.23 24.24 -15.23
C PRO A 538 -17.76 22.84 -15.63
N ASP A 539 -16.44 22.62 -15.76
CA ASP A 539 -15.85 21.35 -16.18
C ASP A 539 -15.65 20.39 -14.99
N ALA A 540 -15.82 20.87 -13.76
CA ALA A 540 -15.82 20.08 -12.53
C ALA A 540 -17.14 19.30 -12.38
N ILE A 541 -17.30 18.20 -13.11
CA ILE A 541 -18.49 17.35 -13.03
C ILE A 541 -18.25 16.23 -12.02
N ALA A 542 -18.74 16.43 -10.79
CA ALA A 542 -18.59 15.51 -9.66
C ALA A 542 -18.98 14.06 -10.00
N GLN A 543 -18.24 13.09 -9.49
CA GLN A 543 -18.56 11.66 -9.59
C GLN A 543 -18.42 10.99 -8.22
N VAL A 544 -19.49 10.35 -7.76
CA VAL A 544 -19.51 9.57 -6.50
C VAL A 544 -20.33 8.30 -6.72
N LEU A 545 -19.75 7.16 -6.39
CA LEU A 545 -20.44 5.88 -6.29
C LEU A 545 -20.37 5.37 -4.86
N VAL A 546 -21.53 5.08 -4.27
CA VAL A 546 -21.62 4.35 -2.99
C VAL A 546 -22.18 2.97 -3.28
N ARG A 547 -21.38 1.92 -3.05
CA ARG A 547 -21.76 0.54 -3.35
C ARG A 547 -21.51 -0.42 -2.19
N ASP A 548 -22.31 -1.48 -2.15
CA ASP A 548 -22.15 -2.61 -1.22
C ASP A 548 -22.05 -2.20 0.27
N SER A 549 -22.54 -0.99 0.58
CA SER A 549 -22.31 -0.27 1.83
C SER A 549 -23.56 -0.26 2.72
N PHE A 550 -23.37 -0.05 4.02
CA PHE A 550 -24.45 0.18 4.98
C PHE A 550 -24.71 1.68 5.16
N LEU A 551 -25.96 2.11 4.96
CA LEU A 551 -26.41 3.49 5.16
C LEU A 551 -27.35 3.59 6.36
N GLY A 552 -26.93 4.34 7.40
CA GLY A 552 -27.75 4.66 8.56
C GLY A 552 -28.94 5.58 8.25
N ASP A 553 -29.90 5.67 9.17
CA ASP A 553 -31.19 6.36 8.96
C ASP A 553 -31.09 7.90 8.95
N HIS A 554 -29.96 8.45 9.39
CA HIS A 554 -29.58 9.86 9.25
C HIS A 554 -29.52 10.30 7.77
N ILE A 555 -29.28 9.39 6.83
CA ILE A 555 -29.22 9.72 5.40
C ILE A 555 -30.62 10.11 4.88
N LYS A 556 -30.69 11.23 4.16
CA LYS A 556 -31.92 11.76 3.54
C LYS A 556 -32.45 10.84 2.45
N ALA A 557 -33.76 10.89 2.24
CA ALA A 557 -34.43 10.19 1.13
C ALA A 557 -34.07 10.78 -0.25
N SER A 558 -33.73 12.07 -0.29
CA SER A 558 -33.08 12.76 -1.42
C SER A 558 -31.64 13.08 -0.98
N PRO A 559 -30.72 12.12 -1.12
CA PRO A 559 -29.39 12.20 -0.51
C PRO A 559 -28.42 13.10 -1.30
N TRP A 560 -28.76 13.45 -2.53
CA TRP A 560 -27.98 14.36 -3.37
C TRP A 560 -28.66 15.73 -3.42
N THR A 561 -27.87 16.80 -3.42
CA THR A 561 -28.43 18.16 -3.50
C THR A 561 -27.55 19.10 -4.31
N ASP A 562 -28.14 20.21 -4.73
CA ASP A 562 -27.49 21.24 -5.53
C ASP A 562 -26.46 22.01 -4.69
N MET A 563 -25.46 22.59 -5.35
CA MET A 563 -24.46 23.45 -4.70
C MET A 563 -24.18 24.66 -5.58
N SER A 564 -24.25 25.86 -5.00
CA SER A 564 -23.85 27.11 -5.66
C SER A 564 -24.44 27.33 -7.06
N GLY A 565 -25.70 26.89 -7.28
CA GLY A 565 -26.40 27.01 -8.57
C GLY A 565 -26.19 25.85 -9.55
N PHE A 566 -25.32 24.88 -9.23
CA PHE A 566 -25.10 23.68 -10.03
C PHE A 566 -25.97 22.53 -9.52
N SER A 567 -26.66 21.87 -10.46
CA SER A 567 -27.59 20.81 -10.11
C SER A 567 -26.88 19.48 -9.84
N TRP A 568 -27.29 18.75 -8.81
CA TRP A 568 -26.83 17.38 -8.60
C TRP A 568 -27.21 16.45 -9.76
N LYS A 569 -28.24 16.79 -10.53
CA LYS A 569 -28.72 15.97 -11.66
C LYS A 569 -27.77 15.97 -12.85
N THR A 570 -26.87 16.94 -12.95
CA THR A 570 -25.80 16.97 -13.97
C THR A 570 -24.52 16.29 -13.48
N ALA A 571 -24.44 15.92 -12.20
CA ALA A 571 -23.34 15.15 -11.64
C ALA A 571 -23.48 13.64 -11.90
N ARG A 572 -22.38 12.91 -11.75
CA ARG A 572 -22.28 11.45 -11.92
C ARG A 572 -22.43 10.74 -10.57
N PHE A 573 -23.55 10.96 -9.90
CA PHE A 573 -23.88 10.33 -8.61
C PHE A 573 -24.69 9.05 -8.81
N ALA A 574 -24.28 7.97 -8.15
CA ALA A 574 -24.99 6.70 -8.20
C ALA A 574 -24.80 5.87 -6.93
N GLU A 575 -25.71 4.91 -6.74
CA GLU A 575 -25.67 3.92 -5.67
C GLU A 575 -25.80 2.50 -6.25
N HIS A 576 -25.23 1.50 -5.57
CA HIS A 576 -25.37 0.10 -5.96
C HIS A 576 -25.42 -0.84 -4.76
N HIS A 577 -26.49 -1.63 -4.64
CA HIS A 577 -26.57 -2.72 -3.63
C HIS A 577 -26.28 -2.27 -2.18
N ASN A 578 -26.65 -1.03 -1.85
CA ASN A 578 -26.54 -0.50 -0.49
C ASN A 578 -27.65 -1.08 0.42
N ARG A 579 -27.31 -1.31 1.68
CA ARG A 579 -28.22 -1.83 2.72
C ARG A 579 -28.41 -0.84 3.85
N GLY A 580 -29.39 -1.08 4.71
CA GLY A 580 -29.67 -0.26 5.90
C GLY A 580 -30.84 0.73 5.71
N PRO A 581 -31.30 1.36 6.80
CA PRO A 581 -32.49 2.22 6.78
C PRO A 581 -32.30 3.52 5.98
N GLY A 582 -31.07 3.90 5.67
CA GLY A 582 -30.73 5.04 4.83
C GLY A 582 -30.63 4.71 3.34
N SER A 583 -30.85 3.47 2.88
CA SER A 583 -30.62 3.04 1.49
C SER A 583 -31.88 2.83 0.64
N PHE A 584 -33.07 3.21 1.14
CA PHE A 584 -34.30 3.08 0.37
C PHE A 584 -34.21 3.83 -0.97
N VAL A 585 -34.48 3.12 -2.07
CA VAL A 585 -34.46 3.67 -3.42
C VAL A 585 -35.62 4.65 -3.62
N THR A 586 -35.30 5.84 -4.13
CA THR A 586 -36.26 6.89 -4.50
C THR A 586 -35.92 7.43 -5.88
N ALA A 587 -36.77 8.29 -6.44
CA ALA A 587 -36.50 8.94 -7.73
C ALA A 587 -35.22 9.81 -7.71
N ASP A 588 -34.83 10.30 -6.54
CA ASP A 588 -33.64 11.14 -6.35
C ASP A 588 -32.39 10.31 -5.99
N ARG A 589 -32.39 9.00 -6.27
CA ARG A 589 -31.29 8.08 -5.94
C ARG A 589 -30.92 7.20 -7.13
N PRO A 590 -30.14 7.72 -8.08
CA PRO A 590 -29.75 6.96 -9.27
C PRO A 590 -29.09 5.64 -8.89
N GLN A 591 -29.59 4.53 -9.43
CA GLN A 591 -29.05 3.20 -9.19
C GLN A 591 -28.15 2.77 -10.36
N MET A 592 -26.95 2.32 -10.05
CA MET A 592 -26.08 1.67 -11.02
C MET A 592 -26.51 0.20 -11.19
N SER A 593 -26.62 -0.26 -12.43
CA SER A 593 -26.97 -1.65 -12.72
C SER A 593 -25.82 -2.60 -12.34
N VAL A 594 -26.13 -3.88 -12.11
CA VAL A 594 -25.12 -4.92 -11.80
C VAL A 594 -24.06 -4.99 -12.90
N ALA A 595 -24.47 -5.00 -14.18
CA ALA A 595 -23.55 -5.05 -15.30
C ALA A 595 -22.60 -3.84 -15.32
N LYS A 596 -23.10 -2.63 -15.00
CA LYS A 596 -22.27 -1.43 -14.97
C LYS A 596 -21.37 -1.37 -13.73
N ALA A 597 -21.86 -1.82 -12.58
CA ALA A 597 -21.11 -1.86 -11.33
C ALA A 597 -19.89 -2.80 -11.41
N ALA A 598 -19.93 -3.83 -12.27
CA ALA A 598 -18.76 -4.68 -12.54
C ALA A 598 -17.58 -3.92 -13.18
N GLU A 599 -17.84 -2.77 -13.82
CA GLU A 599 -16.79 -1.89 -14.36
C GLU A 599 -16.27 -0.85 -13.36
N TYR A 600 -16.89 -0.74 -12.17
CA TYR A 600 -16.61 0.28 -11.14
C TYR A 600 -16.15 -0.41 -9.84
N THR A 601 -15.01 -1.10 -9.92
CA THR A 601 -14.36 -1.78 -8.79
C THR A 601 -13.20 -0.94 -8.25
N PRO A 602 -12.71 -1.23 -7.03
CA PRO A 602 -11.45 -0.65 -6.53
C PRO A 602 -10.32 -0.72 -7.57
N ALA A 603 -10.14 -1.89 -8.20
CA ALA A 603 -9.14 -2.08 -9.25
C ALA A 603 -9.34 -1.14 -10.45
N ALA A 604 -10.58 -0.97 -10.93
CA ALA A 604 -10.86 -0.07 -12.07
C ALA A 604 -10.60 1.41 -11.76
N TYR A 605 -10.85 1.83 -10.51
CA TYR A 605 -10.57 3.19 -10.05
C TYR A 605 -9.08 3.47 -9.96
N LEU A 606 -8.31 2.50 -9.47
CA LEU A 606 -6.89 2.67 -9.13
C LEU A 606 -5.96 2.36 -10.30
N ALA A 607 -6.33 1.46 -11.21
CA ALA A 607 -5.44 1.01 -12.28
C ALA A 607 -4.98 2.13 -13.23
N GLY A 608 -5.83 3.12 -13.55
CA GLY A 608 -5.48 4.14 -14.52
C GLY A 608 -4.99 3.53 -15.85
N SER A 609 -4.02 4.17 -16.50
CA SER A 609 -3.29 3.61 -17.67
C SER A 609 -2.06 2.78 -17.28
N ASP A 610 -1.63 2.87 -16.02
CA ASP A 610 -0.39 2.28 -15.50
C ASP A 610 -0.60 1.04 -14.64
N GLY A 611 -1.82 0.52 -14.52
CA GLY A 611 -2.12 -0.71 -13.77
C GLY A 611 -1.84 -0.64 -12.27
N TRP A 612 -1.83 0.54 -11.63
CA TRP A 612 -1.62 0.63 -10.18
C TRP A 612 -2.68 -0.14 -9.40
N ALA A 613 -2.23 -1.05 -8.53
CA ALA A 613 -3.10 -2.01 -7.86
C ALA A 613 -2.78 -2.18 -6.36
N PRO A 614 -2.82 -1.11 -5.54
CA PRO A 614 -2.46 -1.15 -4.13
C PRO A 614 -3.39 -2.02 -3.27
N GLN A 615 -4.62 -2.29 -3.75
CA GLN A 615 -5.58 -3.19 -3.13
C GLN A 615 -5.16 -4.67 -3.17
N LEU A 616 -4.15 -5.01 -3.98
CA LEU A 616 -3.56 -6.35 -4.01
C LEU A 616 -2.48 -6.54 -2.94
N ALA A 617 -2.00 -5.47 -2.31
CA ALA A 617 -1.08 -5.57 -1.19
C ALA A 617 -1.70 -6.37 -0.04
N ARG A 618 -0.88 -7.16 0.68
CA ARG A 618 -1.28 -8.07 1.78
C ARG A 618 -2.28 -9.17 1.38
N THR A 619 -2.55 -9.35 0.09
CA THR A 619 -3.33 -10.49 -0.42
C THR A 619 -2.40 -11.64 -0.83
N SER A 620 -2.95 -12.75 -1.32
CA SER A 620 -2.13 -13.85 -1.88
C SER A 620 -1.35 -13.46 -3.13
N ALA A 621 -1.65 -12.30 -3.75
CA ALA A 621 -0.86 -11.76 -4.86
C ALA A 621 0.37 -10.97 -4.41
N ASP A 622 0.45 -10.62 -3.13
CA ASP A 622 1.55 -9.86 -2.56
C ASP A 622 2.71 -10.80 -2.19
N SER A 623 3.75 -10.80 -3.02
CA SER A 623 4.98 -11.57 -2.77
C SER A 623 6.02 -10.81 -1.96
N VAL A 624 5.71 -9.61 -1.45
CA VAL A 624 6.66 -8.69 -0.83
C VAL A 624 6.36 -8.37 0.63
N ALA A 625 5.12 -8.52 1.06
CA ALA A 625 4.72 -8.24 2.43
C ALA A 625 5.07 -9.41 3.36
N LEU A 626 6.12 -9.28 4.16
CA LEU A 626 6.12 -9.97 5.45
C LEU A 626 4.92 -9.47 6.24
N LEU A 627 3.98 -10.38 6.49
CA LEU A 627 2.83 -10.17 7.34
C LEU A 627 3.23 -9.42 8.62
N ASN A 628 2.83 -8.15 8.68
CA ASN A 628 2.83 -7.24 9.82
C ASN A 628 4.20 -7.01 10.47
N TYR A 629 4.58 -5.73 10.51
CA TYR A 629 5.69 -5.20 11.30
C TYR A 629 5.81 -5.92 12.65
N ALA A 630 7.04 -6.37 12.94
CA ALA A 630 7.45 -7.08 14.14
C ALA A 630 6.89 -6.52 15.45
#